data_AF-A8D872-F1
#
_entry.id   AF-A8D872-F1
#
_cell.length_a   1.000
_cell.length_b   1.000
_cell.length_c   1.000
_cell.angle_alpha   90.00
_cell.angle_beta   90.00
_cell.angle_gamma   90.00
#
_symmetry.space_group_name_H-M   'P 1'
#
loop_
_entity.id
_entity.type
_entity.pdbx_description
1 polymer ?
#
loop_
_entity_poly.entity_id
_entity_poly.type
_entity_poly.pdbx_seq_one_letter_code
_entity_poly.pdbx_strand_id
1 'polypeptide(L)'
;SLYPVFLEIVPPFNPEIVEHNISFDYSSCEAVLFVLHKVGGKYPAFFNDQGRVSEFRLRLQYLSRNAVAYIKTLNEDIKKLKPDDTHIDEKRRALKVLSNIQSIVIDFMKSPPSFSKTILLSFETKKEPQNELVKRKHEIVETEVPSAKREREGKGKGFYKQPYSVPGGKFSSRSDRQGFRGRFNGRRRY
;
A
#
# COMPACT_ATOMS: atom_id res chain seq x y z
N SER A 1 16.12 4.55 -18.59
CA SER A 1 16.51 3.96 -17.29
C SER A 1 16.21 4.98 -16.20
N LEU A 2 15.61 4.60 -15.07
CA LEU A 2 15.25 5.54 -13.98
C LEU A 2 16.42 5.93 -13.07
N TYR A 3 17.47 5.10 -13.07
CA TYR A 3 18.62 5.29 -12.20
C TYR A 3 19.50 6.51 -12.57
N PRO A 4 19.79 6.79 -13.85
CA PRO A 4 20.44 8.05 -14.23
C PRO A 4 19.69 9.30 -13.76
N VAL A 5 18.36 9.28 -13.84
CA VAL A 5 17.51 10.40 -13.36
C VAL A 5 17.68 10.59 -11.85
N PHE A 6 17.77 9.51 -11.08
CA PHE A 6 18.09 9.61 -9.65
C PHE A 6 19.47 10.22 -9.40
N LEU A 7 20.49 9.87 -10.18
CA LEU A 7 21.85 10.40 -10.03
C LEU A 7 21.95 11.89 -10.37
N GLU A 8 21.07 12.38 -11.25
CA GLU A 8 20.98 13.81 -11.59
C GLU A 8 20.31 14.61 -10.47
N ILE A 9 19.24 14.06 -9.88
CA ILE A 9 18.48 14.76 -8.82
C ILE A 9 19.20 14.70 -7.46
N VAL A 10 19.88 13.59 -7.15
CA VAL A 10 20.60 13.42 -5.89
C VAL A 10 22.10 13.49 -6.17
N PRO A 11 22.77 14.63 -5.92
CA PRO A 11 24.20 14.79 -6.16
C PRO A 11 25.02 13.74 -5.39
N PRO A 12 26.24 13.42 -5.87
CA PRO A 12 27.16 12.60 -5.11
C PRO A 12 27.46 13.29 -3.77
N PHE A 13 27.59 12.47 -2.72
CA PHE A 13 28.06 12.98 -1.44
C PHE A 13 29.46 13.57 -1.61
N ASN A 14 29.58 14.85 -1.29
CA ASN A 14 30.87 15.52 -1.21
C ASN A 14 31.10 15.93 0.25
N PRO A 15 32.10 15.36 0.95
CA PRO A 15 32.39 15.69 2.35
C PRO A 15 32.82 17.15 2.56
N GLU A 16 33.24 17.85 1.50
CA GLU A 16 33.65 19.26 1.55
C GLU A 16 32.46 20.22 1.45
N ILE A 17 31.33 19.76 0.91
CA ILE A 17 30.12 20.56 0.88
C ILE A 17 29.47 20.46 2.24
N VAL A 18 29.51 21.56 3.00
CA VAL A 18 28.80 21.71 4.28
C VAL A 18 27.36 21.28 4.07
N GLU A 19 26.90 20.29 4.84
CA GLU A 19 25.58 19.64 4.68
C GLU A 19 24.41 20.65 4.57
N HIS A 20 24.57 21.87 5.07
CA HIS A 20 23.59 22.94 5.07
C HIS A 20 23.40 23.72 3.75
N ASN A 21 24.31 23.58 2.77
CA ASN A 21 24.26 24.37 1.52
C ASN A 21 23.56 23.67 0.35
N ILE A 22 23.14 22.41 0.50
CA ILE A 22 22.47 21.69 -0.58
C ILE A 22 20.96 21.71 -0.37
N SER A 23 20.27 22.41 -1.27
CA SER A 23 18.82 22.37 -1.38
C SER A 23 18.41 21.26 -2.34
N PHE A 24 17.60 20.32 -1.87
CA PHE A 24 17.04 19.26 -2.71
C PHE A 24 15.62 19.60 -3.12
N ASP A 25 15.26 19.27 -4.35
CA ASP A 25 13.84 19.16 -4.72
C ASP A 25 13.29 17.84 -4.17
N TYR A 26 12.78 17.89 -2.94
CA TYR A 26 12.23 16.73 -2.26
C TYR A 26 10.99 16.15 -2.96
N SER A 27 10.21 16.96 -3.68
CA SER A 27 9.04 16.46 -4.41
C SER A 27 9.46 15.60 -5.59
N SER A 28 10.45 16.03 -6.35
CA SER A 28 11.05 15.21 -7.42
C SER A 28 11.74 13.96 -6.87
N CYS A 29 12.46 14.09 -5.74
CA CYS A 29 13.06 12.95 -5.05
C CYS A 29 12.01 11.91 -4.65
N GLU A 30 10.89 12.34 -4.05
CA GLU A 30 9.80 11.45 -3.64
C GLU A 30 9.23 10.67 -4.82
N ALA A 31 8.93 11.35 -5.93
CA ALA A 31 8.37 10.72 -7.11
C ALA A 31 9.32 9.66 -7.70
N VAL A 32 10.61 9.98 -7.87
CA VAL A 32 11.59 9.05 -8.43
C VAL A 32 11.84 7.87 -7.49
N LEU A 33 11.98 8.13 -6.19
CA LEU A 33 12.17 7.08 -5.19
C LEU A 33 10.96 6.15 -5.08
N PHE A 34 9.74 6.70 -5.20
CA PHE A 34 8.51 5.90 -5.21
C PHE A 34 8.48 4.96 -6.41
N VAL A 35 8.78 5.45 -7.62
CA VAL A 35 8.81 4.60 -8.82
C VAL A 35 9.92 3.56 -8.71
N LEU A 36 11.10 3.92 -8.23
CA LEU A 36 12.20 2.97 -8.00
C LEU A 36 11.82 1.90 -6.97
N HIS A 37 11.11 2.24 -5.91
CA HIS A 37 10.63 1.28 -4.91
C HIS A 37 9.61 0.31 -5.51
N LYS A 38 8.66 0.81 -6.31
CA LYS A 38 7.66 -0.02 -7.00
C LYS A 38 8.27 -0.94 -8.06
N VAL A 39 9.22 -0.44 -8.86
CA VAL A 39 9.91 -1.23 -9.89
C VAL A 39 10.87 -2.23 -9.23
N GLY A 40 11.57 -1.82 -8.17
CA GLY A 40 12.49 -2.67 -7.43
C GLY A 40 11.83 -3.89 -6.79
N GLY A 41 10.60 -3.71 -6.27
CA GLY A 41 9.80 -4.83 -5.77
C GLY A 41 9.42 -5.85 -6.85
N LYS A 42 9.28 -5.43 -8.12
CA LYS A 42 8.96 -6.32 -9.25
C LYS A 42 10.22 -6.95 -9.86
N TYR A 43 11.32 -6.21 -9.86
CA TYR A 43 12.59 -6.60 -10.51
C TYR A 43 13.76 -6.45 -9.53
N PRO A 44 13.85 -7.31 -8.50
CA PRO A 44 14.90 -7.21 -7.48
C PRO A 44 16.32 -7.38 -8.03
N ALA A 45 16.46 -8.08 -9.18
CA ALA A 45 17.73 -8.24 -9.88
C ALA A 45 18.39 -6.91 -10.30
N PHE A 46 17.62 -5.82 -10.37
CA PHE A 46 18.14 -4.48 -10.61
C PHE A 46 19.18 -4.04 -9.57
N PHE A 47 19.10 -4.58 -8.34
CA PHE A 47 19.98 -4.26 -7.21
C PHE A 47 21.04 -5.34 -6.94
N ASN A 48 21.40 -6.16 -7.93
CA ASN A 48 22.47 -7.17 -7.78
C ASN A 48 23.88 -6.62 -8.04
N ASP A 49 23.98 -5.51 -8.78
CA ASP A 49 25.24 -4.84 -9.11
C ASP A 49 25.78 -4.09 -7.87
N GLN A 50 26.75 -4.70 -7.18
CA GLN A 50 27.26 -4.18 -5.90
C GLN A 50 27.85 -2.78 -5.99
N GLY A 51 28.51 -2.43 -7.10
CA GLY A 51 29.10 -1.10 -7.30
C GLY A 51 28.03 -0.02 -7.45
N ARG A 52 26.98 -0.33 -8.21
CA ARG A 52 25.83 0.56 -8.38
C ARG A 52 25.04 0.76 -7.08
N VAL A 53 24.87 -0.32 -6.32
CA VAL A 53 24.11 -0.32 -5.08
C VAL A 53 24.83 0.41 -3.96
N SER A 54 26.15 0.31 -3.87
CA SER A 54 26.94 1.03 -2.86
C SER A 54 26.86 2.55 -3.08
N GLU A 55 27.04 3.02 -4.31
CA GLU A 55 26.89 4.44 -4.67
C GLU A 55 25.46 4.92 -4.40
N PHE A 56 24.46 4.12 -4.79
CA PHE A 56 23.05 4.42 -4.53
C PHE A 56 22.75 4.58 -3.04
N ARG A 57 23.22 3.64 -2.21
CA ARG A 57 23.04 3.69 -0.75
C ARG A 57 23.72 4.89 -0.12
N LEU A 58 24.90 5.27 -0.61
CA LEU A 58 25.64 6.42 -0.11
C LEU A 58 24.88 7.73 -0.41
N ARG A 59 24.37 7.89 -1.64
CA ARG A 59 23.51 9.02 -2.03
C ARG A 59 22.18 9.04 -1.26
N LEU A 60 21.55 7.88 -1.04
CA LEU A 60 20.35 7.78 -0.21
C LEU A 60 20.60 8.18 1.24
N GLN A 61 21.73 7.76 1.83
CA GLN A 61 22.11 8.15 3.18
C GLN A 61 22.30 9.66 3.26
N TYR A 62 22.94 10.26 2.25
CA TYR A 62 23.11 11.70 2.17
C TYR A 62 21.76 12.44 2.11
N LEU A 63 20.85 12.01 1.22
CA LEU A 63 19.50 12.57 1.14
C LEU A 63 18.72 12.41 2.47
N SER A 64 18.82 11.24 3.11
CA SER A 64 18.12 10.95 4.38
C SER A 64 18.61 11.85 5.52
N ARG A 65 19.92 12.07 5.66
CA ARG A 65 20.45 13.00 6.68
C ARG A 65 19.87 14.41 6.52
N ASN A 66 19.90 14.92 5.28
CA ASN A 66 19.35 16.24 4.95
C ASN A 66 17.84 16.30 5.21
N ALA A 67 17.09 15.27 4.81
CA ALA A 67 15.65 15.22 5.07
C ALA A 67 15.32 15.15 6.58
N VAL A 68 16.12 14.47 7.42
CA VAL A 68 15.93 14.50 8.89
C VAL A 68 16.16 15.90 9.45
N ALA A 69 17.20 16.59 9.02
CA ALA A 69 17.47 17.97 9.44
C ALA A 69 16.33 18.91 9.01
N TYR A 70 15.84 18.77 7.78
CA TYR A 70 14.75 19.60 7.28
C TYR A 70 13.40 19.30 7.98
N ILE A 71 13.12 18.05 8.33
CA ILE A 71 11.95 17.71 9.16
C ILE A 71 12.00 18.44 10.52
N LYS A 72 13.17 18.54 11.16
CA LYS A 72 13.30 19.23 12.45
C LYS A 72 12.98 20.73 12.32
N THR A 73 13.61 21.39 11.35
CA THR A 73 13.38 22.83 11.10
C THR A 73 11.92 23.11 10.73
N LEU A 74 11.30 22.31 9.86
CA LEU A 74 9.87 22.44 9.52
C LEU A 74 8.95 22.28 10.73
N ASN A 75 9.25 21.35 11.64
CA ASN A 75 8.43 21.16 12.85
C ASN A 75 8.55 22.36 13.82
N GLU A 76 9.73 22.94 13.96
CA GLU A 76 9.93 24.15 14.76
C GLU A 76 9.20 25.35 14.17
N ASP A 77 9.23 25.47 12.84
CA ASP A 77 8.53 26.49 12.10
C ASP A 77 7.00 26.37 12.22
N ILE A 78 6.45 25.16 12.09
CA ILE A 78 5.00 24.91 12.25
C ILE A 78 4.54 25.27 13.66
N LYS A 79 5.36 25.04 14.69
CA LYS A 79 5.03 25.42 16.07
C LYS A 79 4.95 26.93 16.29
N LYS A 80 5.66 27.72 15.49
CA LYS A 80 5.68 29.20 15.57
C LYS A 80 4.51 29.83 14.80
N LEU A 81 3.90 29.10 13.87
CA LEU A 81 2.82 29.59 13.01
C LEU A 81 1.47 29.55 13.74
N LYS A 82 0.60 30.50 13.41
CA LYS A 82 -0.79 30.51 13.88
C LYS A 82 -1.59 29.44 13.12
N PRO A 83 -2.66 28.88 13.72
CA PRO A 83 -3.44 27.80 13.10
C PRO A 83 -4.07 28.16 11.75
N ASP A 84 -4.36 29.46 11.51
CA ASP A 84 -4.99 29.96 10.28
C ASP A 84 -3.97 30.45 9.23
N ASP A 85 -2.68 30.17 9.42
CA ASP A 85 -1.63 30.58 8.48
C ASP A 85 -1.69 29.74 7.19
N THR A 86 -1.73 30.41 6.03
CA THR A 86 -1.76 29.77 4.71
C THR A 86 -0.55 28.89 4.45
N HIS A 87 0.59 29.16 5.09
CA HIS A 87 1.81 28.36 4.92
C HIS A 87 1.79 27.04 5.69
N ILE A 88 0.84 26.84 6.62
CA ILE A 88 0.80 25.63 7.45
C ILE A 88 0.52 24.37 6.60
N ASP A 89 -0.33 24.47 5.58
CA ASP A 89 -0.71 23.35 4.73
C ASP A 89 0.43 22.94 3.79
N GLU A 90 1.16 23.91 3.25
CA GLU A 90 2.37 23.68 2.45
C GLU A 90 3.45 23.00 3.30
N LYS A 91 3.70 23.49 4.52
CA LYS A 91 4.69 22.88 5.43
C LYS A 91 4.28 21.46 5.86
N ARG A 92 2.98 21.21 6.09
CA ARG A 92 2.45 19.85 6.35
C ARG A 92 2.64 18.92 5.15
N ARG A 93 2.43 19.41 3.92
CA ARG A 93 2.70 18.65 2.70
C ARG A 93 4.19 18.32 2.58
N ALA A 94 5.07 19.29 2.80
CA ALA A 94 6.51 19.08 2.80
C ALA A 94 6.95 18.04 3.84
N LEU A 95 6.38 18.07 5.06
CA LEU A 95 6.62 17.03 6.06
C LEU A 95 6.22 15.63 5.57
N LYS A 96 5.09 15.51 4.86
CA LYS A 96 4.64 14.23 4.29
C LYS A 96 5.61 13.73 3.21
N VAL A 97 6.08 14.60 2.31
CA VAL A 97 7.11 14.29 1.31
C VAL A 97 8.36 13.71 2.00
N LEU A 98 8.88 14.42 3.00
CA LEU A 98 10.10 14.02 3.70
C LEU A 98 9.93 12.70 4.47
N SER A 99 8.77 12.49 5.10
CA SER A 99 8.44 11.24 5.81
C SER A 99 8.38 10.04 4.86
N ASN A 100 7.81 10.24 3.66
CA ASN A 100 7.78 9.23 2.60
C ASN A 100 9.20 8.87 2.14
N ILE A 101 10.07 9.87 1.92
CA ILE A 101 11.48 9.66 1.56
C ILE A 101 12.20 8.82 2.63
N GLN A 102 12.07 9.18 3.93
CA GLN A 102 12.69 8.41 5.02
C GLN A 102 12.20 6.96 5.03
N SER A 103 10.90 6.76 4.81
CA SER A 103 10.31 5.43 4.78
C SER A 103 10.89 4.58 3.66
N ILE A 104 11.04 5.13 2.46
CA ILE A 104 11.63 4.47 1.29
C ILE A 104 13.12 4.17 1.52
N VAL A 105 13.89 5.12 2.06
CA VAL A 105 15.32 4.94 2.33
C VAL A 105 15.54 3.75 3.28
N ILE A 106 14.79 3.66 4.38
CA ILE A 106 14.89 2.54 5.33
C ILE A 106 14.67 1.18 4.65
N ASP A 107 13.79 1.12 3.66
CA ASP A 107 13.50 -0.10 2.91
C ASP A 107 14.67 -0.50 1.99
N PHE A 108 15.30 0.46 1.33
CA PHE A 108 16.49 0.25 0.50
C PHE A 108 17.78 -0.08 1.27
N MET A 109 17.89 0.39 2.52
CA MET A 109 19.08 0.17 3.35
C MET A 109 19.15 -1.24 3.96
N LYS A 110 18.07 -2.04 3.86
CA LYS A 110 18.07 -3.45 4.27
C LYS A 110 18.96 -4.29 3.35
N SER A 111 19.52 -5.37 3.87
CA SER A 111 20.30 -6.34 3.11
C SER A 111 19.68 -7.73 3.28
N PRO A 112 18.96 -8.26 2.26
CA PRO A 112 18.66 -7.65 0.96
C PRO A 112 17.65 -6.48 1.03
N PRO A 113 17.59 -5.58 0.01
CA PRO A 113 16.61 -4.50 -0.03
C PRO A 113 15.18 -5.01 0.09
N SER A 114 14.36 -4.34 0.90
CA SER A 114 12.96 -4.72 1.11
C SER A 114 12.03 -3.70 0.45
N PHE A 115 10.90 -4.17 -0.08
CA PHE A 115 9.91 -3.34 -0.75
C PHE A 115 8.53 -3.45 -0.09
N SER A 116 8.50 -3.74 1.22
CA SER A 116 7.28 -4.06 1.95
C SER A 116 6.41 -2.84 2.25
N LYS A 117 6.99 -1.64 2.34
CA LYS A 117 6.24 -0.46 2.78
C LYS A 117 5.27 0.00 1.69
N THR A 118 4.01 0.23 2.09
CA THR A 118 3.03 0.88 1.24
C THR A 118 3.14 2.39 1.44
N ILE A 119 3.74 3.07 0.47
CA ILE A 119 3.85 4.54 0.46
C ILE A 119 2.67 5.12 -0.33
N LEU A 120 2.05 6.17 0.21
CA LEU A 120 1.08 7.00 -0.49
C LEU A 120 1.72 8.35 -0.75
N LEU A 121 1.71 8.79 -2.01
CA LEU A 121 2.38 10.02 -2.41
C LEU A 121 1.81 11.24 -1.65
N SER A 122 2.66 12.24 -1.44
CA SER A 122 2.31 13.44 -0.68
C SER A 122 1.05 14.14 -1.21
N PHE A 123 0.86 14.16 -2.53
CA PHE A 123 -0.29 14.73 -3.22
C PHE A 123 -1.52 13.80 -3.32
N GLU A 124 -1.39 12.52 -2.99
CA GLU A 124 -2.54 11.60 -2.97
C GLU A 124 -3.30 11.71 -1.64
N THR A 125 -4.61 11.90 -1.74
CA THR A 125 -5.55 11.73 -0.63
C THR A 125 -5.82 10.24 -0.44
N LYS A 126 -5.74 9.74 0.80
CA LYS A 126 -6.19 8.38 1.14
C LYS A 126 -7.63 8.24 0.67
N LYS A 127 -7.88 7.46 -0.38
CA LYS A 127 -9.21 6.95 -0.65
C LYS A 127 -9.54 6.07 0.56
N GLU A 128 -10.65 6.34 1.23
CA GLU A 128 -11.16 5.43 2.25
C GLU A 128 -11.21 4.02 1.66
N PRO A 129 -10.90 2.97 2.43
CA PRO A 129 -10.97 1.61 1.93
C PRO A 129 -12.44 1.31 1.59
N GLN A 130 -12.82 1.52 0.33
CA GLN A 130 -13.98 0.84 -0.23
C GLN A 130 -13.64 -0.64 -0.12
N ASN A 131 -14.30 -1.35 0.78
CA ASN A 131 -14.31 -2.80 0.82
C ASN A 131 -14.58 -3.31 -0.59
N GLU A 132 -13.53 -3.76 -1.30
CA GLU A 132 -13.64 -4.41 -2.59
C GLU A 132 -14.26 -5.80 -2.40
N LEU A 133 -15.59 -5.80 -2.20
CA LEU A 133 -16.49 -6.91 -2.48
C LEU A 133 -17.31 -6.56 -3.72
N VAL A 134 -16.66 -6.00 -4.75
CA VAL A 134 -17.27 -5.92 -6.08
C VAL A 134 -17.02 -7.25 -6.77
N LYS A 135 -17.95 -8.19 -6.52
CA LYS A 135 -18.14 -9.38 -7.36
C LYS A 135 -18.18 -8.90 -8.81
N ARG A 136 -17.19 -9.29 -9.60
CA ARG A 136 -17.26 -9.22 -11.07
C ARG A 136 -18.47 -10.06 -11.50
N LYS A 137 -19.60 -9.42 -11.78
CA LYS A 137 -20.64 -10.04 -12.59
C LYS A 137 -20.13 -10.00 -14.02
N HIS A 138 -19.65 -11.15 -14.50
CA HIS A 138 -19.58 -11.41 -15.91
C HIS A 138 -21.02 -11.56 -16.40
N GLU A 139 -21.53 -10.54 -17.07
CA GLU A 139 -22.83 -10.58 -17.74
C GLU A 139 -22.62 -11.34 -19.07
N ILE A 140 -23.06 -12.58 -19.10
CA ILE A 140 -23.14 -13.37 -20.33
C ILE A 140 -24.29 -12.77 -21.13
N VAL A 141 -23.99 -12.19 -22.28
CA VAL A 141 -24.97 -11.73 -23.26
C VAL A 141 -25.52 -12.96 -23.97
N GLU A 142 -26.68 -13.45 -23.55
CA GLU A 142 -27.48 -14.41 -24.31
C GLU A 142 -28.46 -13.64 -25.20
N THR A 143 -28.11 -13.57 -26.49
CA THR A 143 -29.02 -13.19 -27.57
C THR A 143 -29.99 -14.32 -27.84
N GLU A 144 -31.26 -14.18 -27.48
CA GLU A 144 -32.34 -15.01 -28.02
C GLU A 144 -33.62 -14.20 -28.34
N VAL A 145 -34.20 -14.56 -29.48
CA VAL A 145 -35.25 -13.92 -30.30
C VAL A 145 -36.66 -13.92 -29.67
N PRO A 146 -37.58 -13.03 -30.11
CA PRO A 146 -38.88 -12.85 -29.48
C PRO A 146 -39.94 -13.81 -30.06
N SER A 147 -40.84 -14.34 -29.21
CA SER A 147 -42.26 -14.49 -29.56
C SER A 147 -43.13 -15.01 -28.41
N ALA A 148 -44.38 -14.52 -28.46
CA ALA A 148 -45.63 -15.07 -27.93
C ALA A 148 -46.13 -14.60 -26.54
N LYS A 149 -47.10 -13.68 -26.65
CA LYS A 149 -48.21 -13.34 -25.76
C LYS A 149 -48.63 -14.43 -24.77
N ARG A 150 -48.94 -14.01 -23.53
CA ARG A 150 -50.31 -14.08 -22.98
C ARG A 150 -50.46 -13.19 -21.74
N GLU A 151 -51.55 -12.43 -21.76
CA GLU A 151 -52.07 -11.55 -20.71
C GLU A 151 -52.45 -12.34 -19.45
N ARG A 152 -52.34 -11.70 -18.27
CA ARG A 152 -53.49 -11.46 -17.38
C ARG A 152 -53.14 -10.54 -16.21
N GLU A 153 -54.06 -9.61 -15.98
CA GLU A 153 -54.13 -8.63 -14.91
C GLU A 153 -54.25 -9.27 -13.52
N GLY A 154 -53.80 -8.57 -12.47
CA GLY A 154 -54.10 -8.95 -11.10
C GLY A 154 -53.45 -8.04 -10.04
N LYS A 155 -54.22 -7.08 -9.54
CA LYS A 155 -53.92 -6.17 -8.41
C LYS A 155 -53.55 -6.94 -7.13
N GLY A 156 -52.66 -6.39 -6.29
CA GLY A 156 -52.58 -6.81 -4.88
C GLY A 156 -51.38 -6.28 -4.10
N LYS A 157 -51.62 -5.27 -3.26
CA LYS A 157 -50.68 -4.73 -2.27
C LYS A 157 -50.39 -5.76 -1.17
N GLY A 158 -49.11 -5.82 -0.74
CA GLY A 158 -48.57 -6.13 0.61
C GLY A 158 -49.15 -7.30 1.42
N PHE A 159 -48.29 -8.14 2.02
CA PHE A 159 -48.29 -8.51 3.44
C PHE A 159 -47.29 -9.66 3.70
N TYR A 160 -46.71 -9.58 4.88
CA TYR A 160 -45.56 -10.30 5.44
C TYR A 160 -45.60 -11.84 5.50
N LYS A 161 -44.38 -12.42 5.37
CA LYS A 161 -43.85 -13.66 5.96
C LYS A 161 -44.43 -15.03 5.55
N GLN A 162 -43.60 -15.80 4.85
CA GLN A 162 -43.35 -17.24 5.12
C GLN A 162 -41.85 -17.51 4.87
N PRO A 163 -41.05 -17.99 5.85
CA PRO A 163 -39.73 -18.54 5.58
C PRO A 163 -39.90 -19.99 5.06
N TYR A 164 -39.53 -20.25 3.81
CA TYR A 164 -39.59 -21.61 3.26
C TYR A 164 -38.35 -22.41 3.69
N SER A 165 -38.61 -23.53 4.36
CA SER A 165 -37.62 -24.52 4.78
C SER A 165 -36.99 -25.22 3.58
N VAL A 166 -35.66 -25.38 3.61
CA VAL A 166 -34.90 -26.06 2.56
C VAL A 166 -35.26 -27.55 2.48
N PRO A 167 -35.44 -28.11 1.26
CA PRO A 167 -35.68 -29.53 1.07
C PRO A 167 -34.41 -30.35 1.38
N GLY A 168 -34.58 -31.39 2.18
CA GLY A 168 -33.50 -32.26 2.65
C GLY A 168 -32.76 -32.96 1.52
N GLY A 169 -31.53 -32.52 1.27
CA GLY A 169 -30.57 -33.18 0.39
C GLY A 169 -29.92 -34.36 1.10
N LYS A 170 -30.30 -35.58 0.71
CA LYS A 170 -29.48 -36.78 0.87
C LYS A 170 -28.38 -36.78 -0.22
N PHE A 171 -27.36 -37.62 -0.03
CA PHE A 171 -26.15 -37.83 -0.84
C PHE A 171 -24.98 -36.87 -0.49
N SER A 172 -23.75 -37.31 -0.24
CA SER A 172 -23.16 -38.66 -0.22
C SER A 172 -21.76 -38.57 0.41
N SER A 173 -21.44 -39.56 1.26
CA SER A 173 -20.12 -40.15 1.56
C SER A 173 -18.84 -39.30 1.37
N ARG A 174 -18.17 -38.97 2.48
CA ARG A 174 -16.72 -38.74 2.51
C ARG A 174 -16.03 -39.88 3.28
N SER A 175 -15.21 -40.60 2.54
CA SER A 175 -14.21 -41.54 3.01
C SER A 175 -13.06 -40.82 3.71
N ASP A 176 -12.66 -41.40 4.85
CA ASP A 176 -11.28 -41.59 5.32
C ASP A 176 -10.38 -40.39 5.64
N ARG A 177 -10.12 -40.14 6.93
CA ARG A 177 -8.92 -40.65 7.65
C ARG A 177 -8.70 -39.97 9.00
N GLN A 178 -8.32 -40.82 9.95
CA GLN A 178 -7.42 -40.55 11.09
C GLN A 178 -7.92 -39.59 12.19
N GLY A 179 -8.77 -40.13 13.06
CA GLY A 179 -8.96 -39.63 14.42
C GLY A 179 -8.17 -40.47 15.43
N PHE A 180 -7.03 -39.94 15.85
CA PHE A 180 -6.33 -40.24 17.10
C PHE A 180 -7.34 -40.44 18.25
N ARG A 181 -7.37 -41.62 18.88
CA ARG A 181 -8.01 -41.84 20.19
C ARG A 181 -6.94 -42.19 21.22
N GLY A 182 -6.24 -41.16 21.68
CA GLY A 182 -5.56 -41.17 22.97
C GLY A 182 -6.61 -41.14 24.08
N ARG A 183 -6.68 -42.24 24.84
CA ARG A 183 -7.63 -42.48 25.93
C ARG A 183 -6.85 -42.37 27.25
N PHE A 184 -6.85 -41.21 27.90
CA PHE A 184 -6.39 -41.10 29.29
C PHE A 184 -6.98 -39.86 30.00
N ASN A 185 -7.91 -40.14 30.92
CA ASN A 185 -8.34 -39.35 32.09
C ASN A 185 -9.59 -40.08 32.61
N GLY A 186 -9.63 -40.72 33.79
CA GLY A 186 -9.07 -40.29 35.07
C GLY A 186 -10.26 -40.01 36.01
N ARG A 187 -10.80 -41.06 36.65
CA ARG A 187 -11.81 -40.93 37.72
C ARG A 187 -11.72 -42.05 38.77
N ARG A 188 -11.59 -41.59 40.02
CA ARG A 188 -12.05 -42.13 41.33
C ARG A 188 -11.39 -43.37 41.95
N ARG A 189 -10.75 -43.08 43.10
CA ARG A 189 -10.99 -43.59 44.47
C ARG A 189 -11.46 -45.04 44.63
N TYR A 190 -10.66 -45.82 45.36
CA TYR A 190 -11.04 -46.41 46.66
C TYR A 190 -9.91 -46.11 47.64
#